data_AF-W5JQI1-F1
#
_entry.id   AF-W5JQI1-F1
#
_cell.length_a   1.000
_cell.length_b   1.000
_cell.length_c   1.000
_cell.angle_alpha   90.00
_cell.angle_beta   90.00
_cell.angle_gamma   90.00
#
_symmetry.space_group_name_H-M   'P 1'
#
loop_
_entity.id
_entity.type
_entity.pdbx_description
1 polymer ?
#
loop_
_entity_poly.entity_id
_entity_poly.type
_entity_poly.pdbx_seq_one_letter_code
_entity_poly.pdbx_strand_id
1 'polypeptide(L)'
;MNTSKWLPKQHQEVIKLFEQSRQLERELRILGKKFATDINIDLPDYYEFERLLQQSRECFERSAHVQTRLIRMSASSADKNVERSFFKILLNRKAHLIRQNLRKRNFQLIFIINKMVGAMQV
;
A
#
# COMPACT_ATOMS: atom_id res chain seq x y z
N MET A 1 23.32 19.28 17.88
CA MET A 1 22.14 20.07 17.44
C MET A 1 20.97 19.13 17.24
N ASN A 2 19.89 19.27 18.02
CA ASN A 2 18.72 18.41 17.93
C ASN A 2 17.84 18.87 16.75
N THR A 3 18.15 18.40 15.54
CA THR A 3 17.51 18.77 14.26
C THR A 3 16.01 18.48 14.21
N SER A 4 15.51 17.65 15.14
CA SER A 4 14.11 17.31 15.32
C SER A 4 13.22 18.49 15.70
N LYS A 5 13.75 19.52 16.39
CA LYS A 5 12.98 20.71 16.83
C LYS A 5 12.58 21.65 15.68
N TRP A 6 13.26 21.57 14.54
CA TRP A 6 13.08 22.47 13.38
C TRP A 6 12.42 21.80 12.18
N LEU A 7 12.12 20.50 12.28
CA LEU A 7 11.35 19.81 11.24
C LEU A 7 9.87 20.18 11.39
N PRO A 8 9.22 20.73 10.35
CA PRO A 8 7.79 21.02 10.40
C PRO A 8 7.03 19.75 10.80
N LYS A 9 5.97 19.86 11.62
CA LYS A 9 5.14 18.71 12.02
C LYS A 9 4.69 17.84 10.83
N GLN A 10 4.49 18.48 9.67
CA GLN A 10 4.20 17.83 8.39
C GLN A 10 5.26 16.79 7.98
N HIS A 11 6.53 16.98 8.33
CA HIS A 11 7.61 16.03 8.03
C HIS A 11 7.48 14.71 8.81
N GLN A 12 7.08 14.77 10.08
CA GLN A 12 6.84 13.56 10.87
C GLN A 12 5.63 12.78 10.36
N GLU A 13 4.59 13.47 9.91
CA GLU A 13 3.41 12.84 9.30
C GLU A 13 3.75 12.16 7.97
N VAL A 14 4.60 12.80 7.15
CA VAL A 14 5.14 12.23 5.91
C VAL A 14 5.91 10.93 6.19
N ILE A 15 6.82 10.94 7.17
CA ILE A 15 7.61 9.76 7.53
C ILE A 15 6.69 8.62 7.97
N LYS A 16 5.73 8.91 8.86
CA LYS A 16 4.74 7.92 9.31
C LYS A 16 3.94 7.35 8.15
N LEU A 17 3.51 8.17 7.21
CA LEU A 17 2.76 7.73 6.04
C LEU A 17 3.62 6.83 5.12
N PHE A 18 4.91 7.12 4.97
CA PHE A 18 5.83 6.28 4.21
C PHE A 18 6.11 4.95 4.91
N GLU A 19 6.24 4.94 6.23
CA GLU A 19 6.39 3.71 6.99
C GLU A 19 5.14 2.83 6.89
N GLN A 20 3.95 3.42 7.04
CA GLN A 20 2.67 2.74 6.82
C GLN A 20 2.59 2.12 5.41
N SER A 21 3.06 2.84 4.38
CA SER A 21 3.06 2.33 3.02
C SER A 21 4.00 1.13 2.83
N ARG A 22 5.17 1.15 3.47
CA ARG A 22 6.14 0.05 3.42
C ARG A 22 5.61 -1.19 4.12
N GLN A 23 4.94 -1.00 5.26
CA GLN A 23 4.31 -2.09 5.99
C GLN A 23 3.19 -2.74 5.16
N LEU A 24 2.34 -1.95 4.52
CA LEU A 24 1.31 -2.46 3.61
C LEU A 24 1.89 -3.23 2.42
N GLU A 25 2.99 -2.76 1.83
CA GLU A 25 3.65 -3.49 0.74
C GLU A 25 4.11 -4.89 1.19
N ARG A 26 4.63 -5.00 2.42
CA ARG A 26 5.03 -6.29 3.01
C ARG A 26 3.81 -7.18 3.28
N GLU A 27 2.75 -6.63 3.86
CA GLU A 27 1.51 -7.37 4.13
C GLU A 27 0.92 -7.95 2.84
N LEU A 28 0.80 -7.15 1.78
CA LEU A 28 0.32 -7.62 0.47
C LEU A 28 1.20 -8.75 -0.10
N ARG A 29 2.52 -8.66 0.06
CA ARG A 29 3.45 -9.72 -0.36
C ARG A 29 3.27 -11.00 0.46
N ILE A 30 3.08 -10.88 1.77
CA ILE A 30 2.85 -12.01 2.67
C ILE A 30 1.53 -12.70 2.31
N LEU A 31 0.45 -11.94 2.12
CA LEU A 31 -0.85 -12.47 1.69
C LEU A 31 -0.73 -13.21 0.36
N GLY A 32 -0.06 -12.63 -0.63
CA GLY A 32 0.16 -13.30 -1.91
C GLY A 32 0.93 -14.62 -1.79
N LYS A 33 1.88 -14.71 -0.85
CA LYS A 33 2.57 -15.98 -0.55
C LYS A 33 1.62 -16.98 0.09
N LYS A 34 0.84 -16.57 1.10
CA LYS A 34 -0.12 -17.44 1.79
C LYS A 34 -1.13 -18.05 0.84
N PHE A 35 -1.68 -17.27 -0.09
CA PHE A 35 -2.56 -17.83 -1.13
C PHE A 35 -1.88 -18.90 -1.99
N ALA A 36 -0.58 -18.78 -2.24
CA ALA A 36 0.17 -19.73 -3.06
C ALA A 36 0.68 -20.95 -2.27
N THR A 37 0.82 -20.86 -0.94
CA THR A 37 1.44 -21.92 -0.12
C THR A 37 0.47 -22.61 0.83
N ASP A 38 -0.51 -21.87 1.36
CA ASP A 38 -1.36 -22.33 2.46
C ASP A 38 -2.66 -22.95 1.93
N ILE A 39 -3.07 -22.59 0.70
CA ILE A 39 -4.25 -23.16 0.06
C ILE A 39 -3.85 -24.39 -0.77
N ASN A 40 -4.34 -25.55 -0.34
CA ASN A 40 -4.30 -26.75 -1.16
C ASN A 40 -5.33 -26.63 -2.30
N ILE A 41 -4.88 -26.62 -3.55
CA ILE A 41 -5.77 -26.48 -4.71
C ILE A 41 -6.57 -27.76 -4.95
N ASP A 42 -6.01 -28.93 -4.63
CA ASP A 42 -6.65 -30.24 -4.85
C ASP A 42 -7.74 -30.53 -3.81
N LEU A 43 -7.60 -29.97 -2.60
CA LEU A 43 -8.59 -30.06 -1.54
C LEU A 43 -8.63 -28.74 -0.74
N PRO A 44 -9.28 -27.70 -1.28
CA PRO A 44 -9.27 -26.39 -0.66
C PRO A 44 -10.11 -26.34 0.61
N ASP A 45 -9.50 -25.84 1.69
CA ASP A 45 -10.22 -25.48 2.91
C ASP A 45 -10.94 -24.14 2.70
N TYR A 46 -12.28 -24.20 2.69
CA TYR A 46 -13.14 -23.04 2.52
C TYR A 46 -12.89 -21.97 3.58
N TYR A 47 -12.74 -22.35 4.86
CA TYR A 47 -12.60 -21.40 5.95
C TYR A 47 -11.24 -20.72 5.92
N GLU A 48 -10.19 -21.45 5.56
CA GLU A 48 -8.85 -20.88 5.40
C GLU A 48 -8.81 -19.89 4.22
N PHE A 49 -9.46 -20.23 3.11
CA PHE A 49 -9.59 -19.33 1.97
C PHE A 49 -10.38 -18.06 2.31
N GLU A 50 -11.53 -18.21 2.99
CA GLU A 50 -12.36 -17.08 3.44
C GLU A 50 -11.59 -16.16 4.40
N ARG A 51 -10.81 -16.73 5.33
CA ARG A 51 -9.95 -15.99 6.25
C ARG A 51 -8.90 -15.16 5.51
N LEU A 52 -8.23 -15.73 4.51
CA LEU A 52 -7.25 -14.99 3.69
C LEU A 52 -7.91 -13.91 2.83
N LEU A 53 -9.12 -14.17 2.30
CA LEU A 53 -9.90 -13.16 1.59
C LEU A 53 -10.25 -11.98 2.48
N GLN A 54 -10.69 -12.23 3.71
CA GLN A 54 -11.04 -11.18 4.66
C GLN A 54 -9.81 -10.31 5.00
N GLN A 55 -8.66 -10.94 5.29
CA GLN A 55 -7.40 -10.21 5.50
C GLN A 55 -6.99 -9.38 4.28
N SER A 56 -7.26 -9.88 3.07
CA SER A 56 -6.98 -9.15 1.83
C SER A 56 -7.87 -7.92 1.67
N ARG A 57 -9.16 -8.03 1.99
CA ARG A 57 -10.11 -6.89 1.96
C ARG A 57 -9.65 -5.77 2.89
N GLU A 58 -9.35 -6.11 4.15
CA GLU A 58 -8.84 -5.14 5.14
C GLU A 58 -7.53 -4.48 4.67
N CYS A 59 -6.64 -5.26 4.08
CA CYS A 59 -5.39 -4.74 3.52
C CYS A 59 -5.64 -3.79 2.34
N PHE A 60 -6.60 -4.09 1.47
CA PHE A 60 -6.99 -3.21 0.36
C PHE A 60 -7.60 -1.90 0.85
N GLU A 61 -8.46 -1.92 1.86
CA GLU A 61 -9.04 -0.72 2.46
C GLU A 61 -7.96 0.18 3.06
N ARG A 62 -7.04 -0.39 3.84
CA ARG A 62 -5.89 0.35 4.40
C ARG A 62 -4.99 0.91 3.29
N SER A 63 -4.76 0.13 2.23
CA SER A 63 -4.02 0.57 1.04
C SER A 63 -4.71 1.74 0.34
N ALA A 64 -6.03 1.70 0.16
CA ALA A 64 -6.80 2.79 -0.44
C ALA A 64 -6.74 4.08 0.41
N HIS A 65 -6.86 3.93 1.73
CA HIS A 65 -6.75 5.05 2.67
C HIS A 65 -5.36 5.72 2.60
N VAL A 66 -4.28 4.92 2.64
CA VAL A 66 -2.91 5.43 2.53
C VAL A 66 -2.66 6.08 1.16
N GLN A 67 -3.14 5.48 0.07
CA GLN A 67 -3.03 6.09 -1.27
C GLN A 67 -3.75 7.43 -1.35
N THR A 68 -4.92 7.57 -0.72
CA THR A 68 -5.66 8.84 -0.64
C THR A 68 -4.87 9.90 0.11
N ARG A 69 -4.26 9.53 1.24
CA ARG A 69 -3.39 10.46 2.00
C ARG A 69 -2.15 10.85 1.21
N LEU A 70 -1.53 9.92 0.48
CA LEU A 70 -0.39 10.22 -0.41
C LEU A 70 -0.80 11.17 -1.55
N ILE A 71 -2.00 11.03 -2.11
CA ILE A 71 -2.56 11.98 -3.09
C ILE A 71 -2.68 13.37 -2.49
N ARG A 72 -3.35 13.49 -1.33
CA ARG A 72 -3.55 14.78 -0.66
C ARG A 72 -2.24 15.45 -0.26
N MET A 73 -1.28 14.66 0.21
CA MET A 73 0.07 15.15 0.52
C MET A 73 0.80 15.65 -0.74
N SER A 74 0.58 14.96 -1.88
CA SER A 74 1.15 15.39 -3.16
C SER A 74 0.40 16.54 -3.82
N ALA A 75 -0.82 16.85 -3.35
CA ALA A 75 -1.62 17.92 -3.91
C ALA A 75 -0.95 19.28 -3.68
N SER A 76 -1.09 20.10 -4.72
CA SER A 76 -0.52 21.42 -4.87
C SER A 76 -0.99 22.39 -3.78
N SER A 77 -0.05 23.19 -3.27
CA SER A 77 -0.38 24.43 -2.59
C SER A 77 -0.80 25.45 -3.66
N ALA A 78 -1.79 26.31 -3.39
CA ALA A 78 -2.14 27.41 -4.29
C ALA A 78 -0.98 28.42 -4.45
N ASP A 79 0.01 28.38 -3.56
CA ASP A 79 1.23 29.17 -3.64
C ASP A 79 2.28 28.52 -4.56
N LYS A 80 2.48 29.13 -5.73
CA LYS A 80 3.45 28.72 -6.76
C LYS A 80 4.91 28.66 -6.26
N ASN A 81 5.26 29.42 -5.21
CA ASN A 81 6.61 29.40 -4.64
C ASN A 81 6.82 28.15 -3.77
N VAL A 82 5.77 27.70 -3.08
CA VAL A 82 5.79 26.46 -2.28
C VAL A 82 5.82 25.22 -3.18
N GLU A 83 5.11 25.24 -4.32
CA GLU A 83 5.13 24.17 -5.32
C GLU A 83 6.51 23.93 -5.93
N ARG A 84 7.29 25.00 -6.13
CA ARG A 84 8.64 24.94 -6.72
C ARG A 84 9.73 24.58 -5.73
N SER A 85 9.41 24.43 -4.44
CA SER A 85 10.40 24.03 -3.45
C SER A 85 10.94 22.64 -3.78
N PHE A 86 12.26 22.49 -3.75
CA PHE A 86 12.95 21.23 -4.04
C PHE A 86 12.43 20.08 -3.16
N PHE A 87 12.13 20.37 -1.89
CA PHE A 87 11.53 19.43 -0.95
C PHE A 87 10.16 18.92 -1.43
N LYS A 88 9.25 19.80 -1.87
CA LYS A 88 7.91 19.41 -2.34
C LYS A 88 7.99 18.59 -3.63
N ILE A 89 8.90 18.93 -4.55
CA ILE A 89 9.15 18.15 -5.77
C ILE A 89 9.60 16.73 -5.44
N LEU A 90 10.59 16.57 -4.55
CA LEU A 90 11.06 15.26 -4.11
C LEU A 90 9.97 14.47 -3.40
N LEU A 91 9.21 15.13 -2.52
CA LEU A 91 8.11 14.52 -1.79
C LEU A 91 7.04 13.97 -2.75
N ASN A 92 6.65 14.75 -3.75
CA ASN A 92 5.67 14.36 -4.76
C ASN A 92 6.16 13.18 -5.60
N ARG A 93 7.43 13.20 -6.04
CA ARG A 93 8.04 12.06 -6.76
C ARG A 93 8.03 10.79 -5.91
N LYS A 94 8.43 10.89 -4.64
CA LYS A 94 8.45 9.73 -3.73
C LYS A 94 7.04 9.19 -3.47
N ALA A 95 6.07 10.07 -3.22
CA ALA A 95 4.67 9.69 -3.02
C ALA A 95 4.09 8.99 -4.25
N HIS A 96 4.42 9.48 -5.45
CA HIS A 96 4.01 8.86 -6.71
C HIS A 96 4.56 7.44 -6.87
N LEU A 97 5.88 7.25 -6.65
CA LEU A 97 6.52 5.94 -6.71
C LEU A 97 5.92 4.94 -5.72
N ILE A 98 5.71 5.37 -4.47
CA ILE A 98 5.09 4.53 -3.43
C ILE A 98 3.69 4.10 -3.86
N ARG A 99 2.88 5.03 -4.39
CA ARG A 99 1.53 4.71 -4.88
C ARG A 99 1.56 3.72 -6.05
N GLN A 100 2.48 3.90 -7.00
CA GLN A 100 2.64 2.95 -8.11
C GLN A 100 2.98 1.55 -7.61
N ASN A 101 3.91 1.43 -6.65
CA ASN A 101 4.28 0.16 -6.05
C ASN A 101 3.11 -0.49 -5.31
N LEU A 102 2.38 0.27 -4.49
CA LEU A 102 1.19 -0.22 -3.79
C LEU A 102 0.11 -0.71 -4.77
N ARG A 103 -0.16 0.04 -5.85
CA ARG A 103 -1.10 -0.39 -6.89
C ARG A 103 -0.64 -1.69 -7.55
N LYS A 104 0.64 -1.79 -7.91
CA LYS A 104 1.22 -3.01 -8.48
C LYS A 104 1.03 -4.20 -7.54
N ARG A 105 1.27 -4.03 -6.24
CA ARG A 105 1.04 -5.09 -5.24
C ARG A 105 -0.42 -5.47 -5.09
N ASN A 106 -1.33 -4.48 -5.05
CA ASN A 106 -2.77 -4.75 -5.02
C ASN A 106 -3.18 -5.59 -6.23
N PHE A 107 -2.77 -5.20 -7.45
CA PHE A 107 -3.08 -5.95 -8.66
C PHE A 107 -2.48 -7.36 -8.66
N GLN A 108 -1.26 -7.53 -8.16
CA GLN A 108 -0.66 -8.86 -8.01
C GLN A 108 -1.49 -9.76 -7.10
N LEU A 109 -1.94 -9.26 -5.94
CA LEU A 109 -2.76 -10.04 -5.02
C LEU A 109 -4.13 -10.36 -5.62
N ILE A 110 -4.79 -9.39 -6.26
CA ILE A 110 -6.05 -9.61 -6.98
C ILE A 110 -5.89 -10.69 -8.05
N PHE A 111 -4.81 -10.64 -8.82
CA PHE A 111 -4.53 -11.63 -9.85
C PHE A 111 -4.36 -13.03 -9.25
N ILE A 112 -3.59 -13.16 -8.16
CA ILE A 112 -3.39 -14.44 -7.45
C ILE A 112 -4.75 -14.99 -6.97
N ILE A 113 -5.54 -14.16 -6.28
CA ILE A 113 -6.87 -14.56 -5.78
C ILE A 113 -7.76 -15.04 -6.93
N ASN A 114 -7.83 -14.28 -8.03
CA ASN A 114 -8.64 -14.65 -9.19
C ASN A 114 -8.18 -15.98 -9.82
N LYS A 115 -6.87 -16.23 -9.87
CA LYS A 115 -6.32 -17.50 -10.37
C LYS A 115 -6.66 -18.68 -9.45
N MET A 116 -6.59 -18.48 -8.14
CA MET A 116 -6.97 -19.50 -7.16
C MET A 116 -8.46 -19.86 -7.27
N VAL A 117 -9.35 -18.85 -7.32
CA VAL A 117 -10.79 -19.08 -7.51
C VAL A 117 -11.06 -19.87 -8.79
N GLY A 118 -10.41 -19.50 -9.90
CA GLY A 118 -10.57 -20.22 -11.17
C GLY A 118 -10.07 -21.67 -11.12
N ALA A 119 -9.00 -21.95 -10.36
CA ALA A 119 -8.48 -23.31 -10.20
C ALA A 119 -9.39 -24.20 -9.34
N MET A 120 -10.09 -23.63 -8.36
CA MET A 120 -10.99 -24.35 -7.44
C MET A 120 -12.37 -24.68 -8.05
N GLN A 121 -12.70 -24.12 -9.22
CA GLN A 121 -13.99 -24.33 -9.91
C GLN A 121 -13.94 -25.43 -10.99
N VAL A 122 -12.80 -26.10 -11.14
CA VAL A 122 -12.56 -27.21 -12.08
C VAL A 122 -12.61 -28.52 -11.32
#